data_AF-A0A853BA40-F1
#
_entry.id   AF-A0A853BA40-F1
#
_cell.length_a   1.000
_cell.length_b   1.000
_cell.length_c   1.000
_cell.angle_alpha   90.00
_cell.angle_beta   90.00
_cell.angle_gamma   90.00
#
_symmetry.space_group_name_H-M   'P 1'
#
loop_
_entity.id
_entity.type
_entity.pdbx_description
1 polymer ?
#
loop_
_entity_poly.entity_id
_entity_poly.type
_entity_poly.pdbx_seq_one_letter_code
_entity_poly.pdbx_strand_id
1 'polypeptide(L)'
;MRTVSDAYGYLSDQVPTCDLDRYWDGLRFAMDAAGFPINPIGGEPYPDEGSTWGEGGPHTNSCALTSDQVRQVASLLAATPFTALTKHLTAGGTAGLYPANRNWASPVVHSCAAGYYRGLVEFFQEAAAAGQCTVFWAA
;
A
#
# COMPACT_ATOMS: atom_id res chain seq x y z
N MET A 1 -8.08 6.93 28.50
CA MET A 1 -7.18 7.84 27.76
C MET A 1 -6.13 6.97 27.08
N ARG A 2 -6.40 6.51 25.85
CA ARG A 2 -5.40 5.83 25.02
C ARG A 2 -4.72 6.93 24.22
N THR A 3 -3.45 7.19 24.48
CA THR A 3 -2.61 7.97 23.60
C THR A 3 -2.58 7.25 22.26
N VAL A 4 -3.11 7.90 21.23
CA VAL A 4 -2.89 7.48 19.84
C VAL A 4 -1.38 7.40 19.65
N SER A 5 -0.90 6.23 19.21
CA SER A 5 0.50 5.83 19.22
C SER A 5 1.42 6.90 18.62
N ASP A 6 2.41 7.35 19.39
CA ASP A 6 3.49 8.27 18.99
C ASP A 6 4.42 7.67 17.91
N ALA A 7 4.20 6.40 17.54
CA ALA A 7 4.92 5.74 16.46
C ALA A 7 4.72 6.42 15.09
N TYR A 8 3.56 7.04 14.86
CA TYR A 8 3.26 7.74 13.61
C TYR A 8 4.19 8.93 13.37
N GLY A 9 4.27 9.85 14.35
CA GLY A 9 5.14 11.02 14.25
C GLY A 9 6.62 10.66 14.27
N TYR A 10 6.99 9.61 15.02
CA TYR A 10 8.37 9.13 15.04
C TYR A 10 8.83 8.56 13.69
N LEU A 11 7.99 7.80 13.00
CA LEU A 11 8.33 7.22 11.70
C LEU A 11 8.23 8.23 10.55
N SER A 12 7.23 9.12 10.54
CA SER A 12 7.03 10.05 9.41
C SER A 12 8.20 11.03 9.21
N ASP A 13 8.89 11.41 10.28
CA ASP A 13 9.86 12.50 10.25
C ASP A 13 11.32 12.02 10.14
N GLN A 14 11.57 10.72 10.33
CA GLN A 14 12.93 10.17 10.42
C GLN A 14 13.25 9.03 9.44
N VAL A 15 12.26 8.48 8.74
CA VAL A 15 12.49 7.44 7.73
C VAL A 15 11.90 7.84 6.38
N PRO A 16 12.43 7.29 5.26
CA PRO A 16 11.82 7.48 3.94
C PRO A 16 10.34 7.04 3.96
N THR A 17 9.48 7.83 3.32
CA THR A 17 8.03 7.56 3.25
C THR A 17 7.50 7.63 1.82
N CYS A 18 6.44 6.89 1.55
CA CYS A 18 5.67 6.94 0.31
C CYS A 18 4.20 7.18 0.68
N ASP A 19 3.67 8.36 0.34
CA ASP A 19 2.26 8.68 0.56
C ASP A 19 1.43 8.21 -0.65
N LEU A 20 0.46 7.34 -0.39
CA LEU A 20 -0.47 6.82 -1.38
C LEU A 20 -1.82 7.58 -1.40
N ASP A 21 -1.98 8.59 -0.55
CA ASP A 21 -3.22 9.32 -0.31
C ASP A 21 -4.39 8.31 -0.15
N ARG A 22 -5.59 8.67 -0.55
CA ARG A 22 -6.79 7.83 -0.55
C ARG A 22 -6.85 6.93 -1.80
N TYR A 23 -5.70 6.46 -2.28
CA TYR A 23 -5.61 5.49 -3.38
C TYR A 23 -5.07 4.12 -2.94
N TRP A 24 -4.59 4.00 -1.70
CA TRP A 24 -4.04 2.76 -1.16
C TRP A 24 -4.98 1.56 -1.35
N ASP A 25 -6.27 1.70 -1.06
CA ASP A 25 -7.21 0.57 -1.10
C ASP A 25 -7.51 0.12 -2.54
N GLY A 26 -7.56 1.07 -3.48
CA GLY A 26 -7.68 0.77 -4.91
C GLY A 26 -6.46 0.07 -5.46
N LEU A 27 -5.26 0.53 -5.10
CA LEU A 27 -4.01 -0.12 -5.49
C LEU A 27 -3.89 -1.52 -4.88
N ARG A 28 -4.20 -1.67 -3.59
CA ARG A 28 -4.24 -2.96 -2.91
C ARG A 28 -5.17 -3.93 -3.64
N PHE A 29 -6.41 -3.53 -3.87
CA PHE A 29 -7.40 -4.34 -4.59
C PHE A 29 -6.91 -4.74 -5.98
N ALA A 30 -6.32 -3.81 -6.73
CA ALA A 30 -5.85 -4.09 -8.07
C ALA A 30 -4.66 -5.07 -8.09
N MET A 31 -3.76 -4.98 -7.11
CA MET A 31 -2.63 -5.91 -6.94
C MET A 31 -3.11 -7.31 -6.51
N ASP A 32 -4.06 -7.38 -5.57
CA ASP A 32 -4.68 -8.65 -5.17
C ASP A 32 -5.35 -9.32 -6.37
N ALA A 33 -6.14 -8.57 -7.14
CA ALA A 33 -6.82 -9.06 -8.33
C ALA A 33 -5.86 -9.41 -9.48
N ALA A 34 -4.67 -8.80 -9.53
CA ALA A 34 -3.61 -9.15 -10.46
C ALA A 34 -2.79 -10.38 -10.01
N GLY A 35 -3.04 -10.91 -8.82
CA GLY A 35 -2.40 -12.12 -8.29
C GLY A 35 -1.01 -11.87 -7.71
N PHE A 36 -0.78 -10.71 -7.10
CA PHE A 36 0.46 -10.46 -6.38
C PHE A 36 0.61 -11.48 -5.22
N PRO A 37 1.70 -12.25 -5.15
CA PRO A 37 1.94 -13.19 -4.05
C PRO A 37 2.18 -12.48 -2.72
N ILE A 38 2.70 -11.23 -2.77
CA ILE A 38 2.90 -10.36 -1.62
C ILE A 38 2.41 -8.98 -2.02
N ASN A 39 1.38 -8.48 -1.35
CA ASN A 39 0.86 -7.14 -1.56
C ASN A 39 1.64 -6.13 -0.68
N PRO A 40 2.24 -5.07 -1.24
CA PRO A 40 2.91 -4.02 -0.46
C PRO A 40 1.99 -3.24 0.48
N ILE A 41 0.68 -3.26 0.22
CA ILE A 41 -0.34 -2.51 0.94
C ILE A 41 -1.10 -3.48 1.84
N GLY A 42 -0.35 -4.11 2.75
CA GLY A 42 -0.77 -5.22 3.60
C GLY A 42 0.45 -6.00 4.09
N GLY A 43 0.22 -7.19 4.63
CA GLY A 43 1.28 -8.07 5.15
C GLY A 43 1.00 -8.55 6.57
N GLU A 44 2.07 -8.94 7.26
CA GLU A 44 1.95 -9.42 8.65
C GLU A 44 1.72 -8.26 9.61
N PRO A 45 0.84 -8.41 10.62
CA PRO A 45 0.59 -7.40 11.65
C PRO A 45 1.88 -6.84 12.26
N TYR A 46 2.04 -5.51 12.35
CA TYR A 46 3.22 -4.86 12.92
C TYR A 46 3.03 -4.33 14.36
N PRO A 47 3.96 -4.60 15.31
CA PRO A 47 4.87 -5.74 15.33
C PRO A 47 4.15 -7.07 15.71
N ASP A 48 2.94 -6.98 16.25
CA ASP A 48 2.04 -8.11 16.53
C ASP A 48 0.57 -7.63 16.52
N GLU A 49 -0.39 -8.56 16.44
CA GLU A 49 -1.83 -8.24 16.38
C GLU A 49 -2.29 -7.29 17.49
N GLY A 50 -1.77 -7.45 18.72
CA GLY A 50 -2.18 -6.67 19.89
C GLY A 50 -1.57 -5.27 19.96
N SER A 51 -0.54 -5.01 19.16
CA SER A 51 0.17 -3.73 19.09
C SER A 51 0.04 -3.03 17.73
N THR A 52 -0.62 -3.66 16.75
CA THR A 52 -0.98 -3.01 15.50
C THR A 52 -1.82 -1.76 15.72
N TRP A 53 -1.51 -0.73 14.95
CA TRP A 53 -2.31 0.48 14.83
C TRP A 53 -3.09 0.51 13.52
N GLY A 54 -4.12 1.37 13.47
CA GLY A 54 -5.07 1.50 12.37
C GLY A 54 -6.50 1.54 12.91
N GLU A 55 -7.49 1.62 12.03
CA GLU A 55 -8.91 1.61 12.43
C GLU A 55 -9.46 0.22 12.77
N GLY A 56 -8.63 -0.85 12.73
CA GLY A 56 -9.04 -2.21 13.06
C GLY A 56 -9.78 -2.94 11.92
N GLY A 57 -9.80 -2.36 10.72
CA GLY A 57 -10.39 -2.98 9.53
C GLY A 57 -9.43 -3.97 8.87
N PRO A 58 -9.94 -4.90 8.04
CA PRO A 58 -9.14 -5.96 7.42
C PRO A 58 -7.98 -5.47 6.53
N HIS A 59 -7.96 -4.17 6.19
CA HIS A 59 -6.97 -3.55 5.30
C HIS A 59 -6.40 -2.23 5.82
N THR A 60 -6.81 -1.78 7.01
CA THR A 60 -6.36 -0.51 7.60
C THR A 60 -5.34 -0.70 8.70
N ASN A 61 -5.12 -1.94 9.15
CA ASN A 61 -4.09 -2.23 10.13
C ASN A 61 -2.69 -2.05 9.55
N SER A 62 -1.78 -1.69 10.44
CA SER A 62 -0.36 -1.62 10.13
C SER A 62 0.22 -3.00 9.92
N CYS A 63 0.91 -3.14 8.79
CA CYS A 63 1.52 -4.38 8.35
C CYS A 63 2.97 -4.14 7.99
N ALA A 64 3.84 -5.11 8.26
CA ALA A 64 5.24 -5.05 7.88
C ALA A 64 5.63 -6.13 6.88
N LEU A 65 6.63 -5.80 6.08
CA LEU A 65 7.32 -6.72 5.21
C LEU A 65 8.79 -6.81 5.61
N THR A 66 9.32 -8.02 5.64
CA THR A 66 10.74 -8.27 5.84
C THR A 66 11.55 -7.81 4.62
N SER A 67 12.86 -7.62 4.78
CA SER A 67 13.72 -7.19 3.68
C SER A 67 13.73 -8.17 2.48
N ASP A 68 13.52 -9.47 2.73
CA ASP A 68 13.35 -10.48 1.66
C ASP A 68 12.03 -10.28 0.90
N GLN A 69 10.94 -10.01 1.60
CA GLN A 69 9.65 -9.72 0.99
C GLN A 69 9.70 -8.39 0.22
N VAL A 70 10.37 -7.36 0.77
CA VAL A 70 10.58 -6.08 0.09
C VAL A 70 11.32 -6.27 -1.23
N ARG A 71 12.39 -7.08 -1.29
CA ARG A 71 13.07 -7.40 -2.56
C ARG A 71 12.16 -8.07 -3.58
N GLN A 72 11.33 -9.03 -3.15
CA GLN A 72 10.38 -9.71 -4.02
C GLN A 72 9.33 -8.74 -4.57
N VAL A 73 8.77 -7.91 -3.70
CA VAL A 73 7.77 -6.89 -4.06
C VAL A 73 8.37 -5.85 -5.00
N ALA A 74 9.59 -5.36 -4.74
CA ALA A 74 10.27 -4.41 -5.62
C ALA A 74 10.47 -4.96 -7.03
N SER A 75 10.91 -6.22 -7.14
CA SER A 75 11.05 -6.90 -8.43
C SER A 75 9.70 -7.03 -9.15
N LEU A 76 8.64 -7.39 -8.43
CA LEU A 76 7.32 -7.59 -9.02
C LEU A 76 6.68 -6.27 -9.47
N LEU A 77 6.78 -5.22 -8.64
CA LEU A 77 6.33 -3.88 -8.96
C LEU A 77 7.05 -3.34 -10.21
N ALA A 78 8.37 -3.49 -10.28
CA ALA A 78 9.15 -3.07 -11.45
C ALA A 78 8.77 -3.82 -12.74
N ALA A 79 8.41 -5.10 -12.62
CA ALA A 79 8.00 -5.93 -13.76
C ALA A 79 6.53 -5.73 -14.17
N THR A 80 5.71 -5.07 -13.35
CA THR A 80 4.28 -4.91 -13.59
C THR A 80 3.98 -3.48 -14.03
N PRO A 81 3.72 -3.22 -15.32
CA PRO A 81 3.29 -1.88 -15.73
C PRO A 81 1.91 -1.57 -15.14
N PHE A 82 1.65 -0.30 -14.80
CA PHE A 82 0.37 0.12 -14.23
C PHE A 82 -0.84 -0.24 -15.12
N THR A 83 -0.65 -0.29 -16.44
CA THR A 83 -1.68 -0.73 -17.40
C THR A 83 -2.20 -2.15 -17.14
N ALA A 84 -1.40 -3.02 -16.52
CA ALA A 84 -1.83 -4.36 -16.10
C ALA A 84 -2.83 -4.31 -14.94
N LEU A 85 -2.78 -3.26 -14.11
CA LEU A 85 -3.64 -3.04 -12.94
C LEU A 85 -4.93 -2.28 -13.29
N THR A 86 -4.91 -1.46 -14.35
CA THR A 86 -6.03 -0.56 -14.71
C THR A 86 -7.36 -1.29 -14.89
N LYS A 87 -7.34 -2.48 -15.51
CA LYS A 87 -8.57 -3.30 -15.70
C LYS A 87 -9.21 -3.71 -14.38
N HIS A 88 -8.42 -3.92 -13.33
CA HIS A 88 -8.89 -4.29 -12.00
C HIS A 88 -9.42 -3.07 -11.25
N LEU A 89 -8.79 -1.90 -11.39
CA LEU A 89 -9.32 -0.66 -10.82
C LEU A 89 -10.74 -0.35 -11.32
N THR A 90 -11.03 -0.56 -12.60
CA THR A 90 -12.40 -0.40 -13.14
C THR A 90 -13.41 -1.31 -12.44
N ALA A 91 -13.03 -2.54 -12.09
CA ALA A 91 -13.89 -3.47 -11.34
C ALA A 91 -14.06 -3.08 -9.85
N GLY A 92 -13.22 -2.18 -9.34
CA GLY A 92 -13.28 -1.71 -7.96
C GLY A 92 -14.57 -0.96 -7.59
N GLY A 93 -15.31 -0.44 -8.58
CA GLY A 93 -16.58 0.27 -8.36
C GLY A 93 -17.66 -0.57 -7.66
N THR A 94 -17.58 -1.90 -7.74
CA THR A 94 -18.50 -2.83 -7.07
C THR A 94 -17.92 -3.47 -5.81
N ALA A 95 -16.64 -3.22 -5.51
CA ALA A 95 -15.90 -3.89 -4.43
C ALA A 95 -15.97 -3.13 -3.09
N GLY A 96 -16.66 -1.99 -3.02
CA GLY A 96 -16.83 -1.22 -1.78
C GLY A 96 -15.54 -0.56 -1.26
N LEU A 97 -14.64 -0.19 -2.17
CA LEU A 97 -13.32 0.34 -1.83
C LEU A 97 -13.38 1.71 -1.16
N TYR A 98 -12.42 1.97 -0.27
CA TYR A 98 -12.21 3.30 0.31
C TYR A 98 -11.45 4.23 -0.67
N PRO A 99 -11.90 5.49 -0.86
CA PRO A 99 -13.11 6.06 -0.30
C PRO A 99 -14.33 5.72 -1.18
N ALA A 100 -15.47 5.47 -0.54
CA ALA A 100 -16.68 4.98 -1.22
C ALA A 100 -17.23 5.94 -2.30
N ASN A 101 -16.87 7.23 -2.23
CA ASN A 101 -17.31 8.25 -3.19
C ASN A 101 -16.41 8.36 -4.44
N ARG A 102 -15.35 7.57 -4.56
CA ARG A 102 -14.43 7.62 -5.69
C ARG A 102 -14.95 6.79 -6.87
N ASN A 103 -14.99 7.40 -8.05
CA ASN A 103 -15.26 6.67 -9.29
C ASN A 103 -14.00 5.97 -9.81
N TRP A 104 -13.79 4.72 -9.40
CA TRP A 104 -12.64 3.90 -9.78
C TRP A 104 -12.56 3.53 -11.27
N ALA A 105 -13.63 3.75 -12.04
CA ALA A 105 -13.62 3.60 -13.49
C ALA A 105 -13.21 4.89 -14.24
N SER A 106 -13.03 6.01 -13.52
CA SER A 106 -12.69 7.30 -14.15
C SER A 106 -11.25 7.32 -14.67
N PRO A 107 -11.01 7.77 -15.93
CA PRO A 107 -9.66 7.95 -16.47
C PRO A 107 -8.79 8.91 -15.64
N VAL A 108 -9.41 9.91 -14.98
CA VAL A 108 -8.70 10.83 -14.09
C VAL A 108 -8.21 10.08 -12.85
N VAL A 109 -9.04 9.23 -12.27
CA VAL A 109 -8.68 8.39 -11.11
C VAL A 109 -7.57 7.42 -11.48
N HIS A 110 -7.60 6.84 -12.68
CA HIS A 110 -6.50 5.98 -13.18
C HIS A 110 -5.20 6.75 -13.34
N SER A 111 -5.25 7.97 -13.87
CA SER A 111 -4.06 8.81 -14.03
C SER A 111 -3.44 9.19 -12.68
N CYS A 112 -4.26 9.52 -11.68
CA CYS A 112 -3.78 9.76 -10.32
C CYS A 112 -3.19 8.48 -9.70
N ALA A 113 -3.90 7.36 -9.77
CA ALA A 113 -3.43 6.08 -9.25
C ALA A 113 -2.11 5.62 -9.91
N ALA A 114 -1.90 5.92 -11.20
CA ALA A 114 -0.63 5.66 -11.89
C ALA A 114 0.54 6.45 -11.27
N GLY A 115 0.29 7.69 -10.85
CA GLY A 115 1.28 8.52 -10.17
C GLY A 115 1.71 7.93 -8.83
N TYR A 116 0.75 7.53 -8.00
CA TYR A 116 1.03 6.88 -6.72
C TYR A 116 1.68 5.50 -6.90
N TYR A 117 1.25 4.74 -7.90
CA TYR A 117 1.88 3.45 -8.23
C TYR A 117 3.36 3.61 -8.59
N ARG A 118 3.70 4.62 -9.39
CA ARG A 118 5.11 4.92 -9.70
C ARG A 118 5.92 5.27 -8.45
N GLY A 119 5.38 6.12 -7.58
CA GLY A 119 6.04 6.43 -6.30
C GLY A 119 6.25 5.20 -5.43
N LEU A 120 5.28 4.27 -5.42
CA LEU A 120 5.40 2.99 -4.72
C LEU A 120 6.50 2.09 -5.31
N VAL A 121 6.60 2.04 -6.65
CA VAL A 121 7.68 1.30 -7.34
C VAL A 121 9.04 1.86 -6.94
N GLU A 122 9.21 3.18 -6.99
CA GLU A 122 10.46 3.87 -6.63
C GLU A 122 10.83 3.60 -5.16
N PHE A 123 9.87 3.77 -4.24
CA PHE A 123 10.07 3.51 -2.82
C PHE A 123 10.54 2.06 -2.53
N PHE A 124 9.88 1.07 -3.13
CA PHE A 124 10.26 -0.34 -2.93
C PHE A 124 11.61 -0.68 -3.57
N GLN A 125 11.96 -0.07 -4.70
CA GLN A 125 13.28 -0.25 -5.31
C GLN A 125 14.39 0.30 -4.40
N GLU A 126 14.20 1.47 -3.83
CA GLU A 126 15.15 2.07 -2.87
C GLU A 126 15.26 1.24 -1.58
N ALA A 127 14.13 0.85 -0.99
CA ALA A 127 14.11 0.01 0.20
C ALA A 127 14.79 -1.35 -0.04
N ALA A 128 14.56 -1.96 -1.21
CA ALA A 128 15.21 -3.20 -1.60
C ALA A 128 16.73 -3.05 -1.77
N ALA A 129 17.18 -1.96 -2.40
CA ALA A 129 18.60 -1.65 -2.57
C ALA A 129 19.31 -1.39 -1.23
N ALA A 130 18.60 -0.79 -0.27
CA ALA A 130 19.10 -0.53 1.08
C ALA A 130 18.97 -1.75 2.02
N GLY A 131 18.33 -2.84 1.59
CA GLY A 131 18.09 -4.02 2.42
C GLY A 131 17.13 -3.78 3.59
N GLN A 132 16.22 -2.81 3.46
CA GLN A 132 15.31 -2.38 4.51
C GLN A 132 14.00 -3.17 4.53
N CYS A 133 13.38 -3.24 5.71
CA CYS A 133 11.99 -3.64 5.87
C CYS A 133 11.07 -2.43 5.59
N THR A 134 9.78 -2.69 5.34
CA THR A 134 8.77 -1.63 5.17
C THR A 134 7.61 -1.85 6.13
N VAL A 135 6.93 -0.76 6.50
CA VAL A 135 5.66 -0.79 7.21
C VAL A 135 4.63 -0.03 6.38
N PHE A 136 3.49 -0.64 6.12
CA PHE A 136 2.30 0.02 5.60
C PHE A 136 1.33 0.29 6.75
N TRP A 137 0.57 1.37 6.66
CA TRP A 137 -0.58 1.63 7.52
C TRP A 137 -1.55 2.57 6.81
N ALA A 138 -2.84 2.51 7.20
CA ALA A 138 -3.84 3.50 6.81
C ALA A 138 -4.61 3.96 8.05
N ALA A 139 -4.78 5.28 8.18
CA ALA A 139 -5.47 5.93 9.29
C ALA A 139 -6.52 6.91 8.76
#